data_AF-A0A7X7ASF7-F1
#
_entry.id   AF-A0A7X7ASF7-F1
#
_cell.length_a   1.000
_cell.length_b   1.000
_cell.length_c   1.000
_cell.angle_alpha   90.00
_cell.angle_beta   90.00
_cell.angle_gamma   90.00
#
_symmetry.space_group_name_H-M   'P 1'
#
loop_
_entity.id
_entity.type
_entity.pdbx_description
1 polymer ?
#
loop_
_entity_poly.entity_id
_entity_poly.type
_entity_poly.pdbx_seq_one_letter_code
_entity_poly.pdbx_strand_id
1 'polypeptide(L)' 'MNEKKLELLRKGTVIPAHPLALNEDRSLDELNQRALTHYY' A
#
# COMPACT_ATOMS: atom_id res chain seq x y z
N MET A 1 12.59 10.55 -13.38
CA MET A 1 11.46 9.59 -13.19
C MET A 1 11.98 8.21 -13.54
N ASN A 2 11.71 7.17 -12.74
CA ASN A 2 12.24 5.82 -13.03
C ASN A 2 11.41 5.19 -14.16
N GLU A 3 11.96 5.17 -15.38
CA GLU A 3 11.27 4.75 -16.61
C GLU A 3 10.76 3.30 -16.53
N LYS A 4 11.52 2.41 -15.90
CA LYS A 4 11.13 0.99 -15.71
C LYS A 4 9.88 0.83 -14.85
N LYS A 5 9.74 1.65 -13.79
CA LYS A 5 8.54 1.62 -12.93
C LYS A 5 7.31 2.09 -13.69
N LEU A 6 7.45 3.15 -14.51
CA LEU A 6 6.34 3.68 -15.28
C LEU A 6 5.86 2.70 -16.36
N GLU A 7 6.79 2.00 -17.01
CA GLU A 7 6.46 0.95 -17.96
C GLU A 7 5.65 -0.19 -17.30
N LEU A 8 6.04 -0.62 -16.09
CA LEU A 8 5.31 -1.63 -15.33
C LEU A 8 3.87 -1.20 -15.02
N LEU A 9 3.68 0.05 -14.55
CA LEU A 9 2.36 0.59 -14.28
C LEU A 9 1.50 0.64 -15.55
N ARG A 10 2.07 1.08 -16.68
CA ARG A 10 1.37 1.18 -17.98
C ARG A 10 0.97 -0.17 -18.57
N LYS A 11 1.72 -1.23 -18.27
CA LYS A 11 1.40 -2.60 -18.69
C LYS A 11 0.18 -3.20 -17.95
N GLY A 12 -0.34 -2.52 -16.93
CA GLY A 12 -1.44 -3.00 -16.11
C GLY A 12 -0.93 -3.86 -14.96
N THR A 13 -0.69 -3.23 -13.82
CA THR A 13 -0.35 -3.91 -12.57
C THR A 13 -1.42 -3.62 -11.51
N VAL A 14 -1.49 -4.45 -10.49
CA VAL A 14 -2.47 -4.29 -9.40
C VAL A 14 -1.85 -3.40 -8.32
N ILE A 15 -2.61 -2.40 -7.89
CA ILE A 15 -2.32 -1.64 -6.67
C ILE A 15 -3.42 -2.03 -5.68
N PRO A 16 -3.09 -2.79 -4.62
CA PRO A 16 -4.10 -3.24 -3.67
C PRO A 16 -4.65 -2.05 -2.89
N ALA A 17 -5.98 -1.99 -2.77
CA ALA A 17 -6.65 -1.06 -1.86
C ALA A 17 -6.78 -1.73 -0.48
N HIS A 18 -5.66 -1.86 0.24
CA HIS A 18 -5.68 -2.41 1.59
C HIS A 18 -6.31 -1.41 2.58
N PRO A 19 -6.95 -1.88 3.67
CA PRO A 19 -7.49 -1.01 4.70
C PRO A 19 -6.42 -0.11 5.35
N LEU A 20 -6.87 0.99 5.96
CA LEU A 20 -6.04 1.86 6.80
C LEU A 20 -6.17 1.41 8.27
N ALA A 21 -5.07 0.97 8.87
CA ALA A 21 -5.00 0.60 10.27
C ALA A 21 -4.83 1.87 11.13
N LEU A 22 -5.77 2.10 12.04
CA LEU A 22 -5.78 3.28 12.91
C LEU A 22 -5.86 2.85 14.38
N ASN A 23 -5.19 3.59 15.25
CA ASN A 23 -5.41 3.54 16.69
C ASN A 23 -6.78 4.15 17.04
N GLU A 24 -7.24 3.96 18.29
CA GLU A 24 -8.53 4.49 18.75
C GLU A 24 -8.64 6.03 18.62
N ASP A 25 -7.51 6.73 18.76
CA ASP A 25 -7.40 8.19 18.60
C ASP A 25 -7.33 8.65 17.13
N ARG A 26 -7.47 7.71 16.18
CA ARG A 26 -7.37 7.90 14.72
C ARG A 26 -5.96 8.23 14.21
N SER A 27 -4.92 8.07 15.02
CA SER A 27 -3.55 8.07 14.54
C SER A 27 -3.24 6.77 13.77
N LEU A 28 -2.24 6.81 12.90
CA LEU A 28 -1.84 5.65 12.10
C LEU A 28 -1.22 4.56 12.98
N ASP A 29 -1.70 3.33 12.84
CA ASP A 29 -1.05 2.15 13.41
C ASP A 29 -0.09 1.55 12.38
N GLU A 30 1.18 1.94 12.45
CA GLU A 30 2.19 1.52 11.48
C GLU A 30 2.46 0.00 11.50
N LEU A 31 2.37 -0.65 12.65
CA LEU A 31 2.69 -2.08 12.78
C LEU A 31 1.65 -2.92 12.04
N ASN A 32 0.37 -2.67 12.33
CA ASN A 32 -0.72 -3.37 11.66
C ASN A 32 -0.85 -2.93 10.19
N GLN A 33 -0.54 -1.68 9.86
CA GLN A 33 -0.50 -1.23 8.47
C GLN A 33 0.51 -2.03 7.64
N ARG A 34 1.72 -2.28 8.17
CA ARG A 34 2.73 -3.11 7.51
C ARG A 34 2.26 -4.55 7.34
N ALA A 35 1.59 -5.12 8.35
CA ALA A 35 1.02 -6.45 8.24
C ALA A 35 -0.03 -6.54 7.11
N LEU A 36 -0.92 -5.54 7.00
CA LEU A 36 -1.91 -5.46 5.91
C LEU A 36 -1.23 -5.35 4.53
N THR A 37 -0.16 -4.57 4.40
CA THR A 37 0.62 -4.48 3.16
C THR A 37 1.33 -5.79 2.79
N HIS A 38 1.66 -6.64 3.76
CA HIS A 38 2.23 -7.97 3.47
C HIS A 38 1.16 -9.02 3.10
N TYR A 39 -0.08 -8.80 3.54
CA TYR A 39 -1.18 -9.71 3.28
C TYR A 39 -1.85 -9.47 1.91
N TYR A 40 -1.99 -8.20 1.51
CA TYR A 40 -2.58 -7.78 0.23
C TYR A 40 -1.54 -7.52 -0.85
#